data_AF-A0A371D9Y8-F1
#
_entry.id   AF-A0A371D9Y8-F1
#
_cell.length_a   1.000
_cell.length_b   1.000
_cell.length_c   1.000
_cell.angle_alpha   90.00
_cell.angle_beta   90.00
_cell.angle_gamma   90.00
#
_symmetry.space_group_name_H-M   'P 1'
#
loop_
_entity.id
_entity.type
_entity.pdbx_description
1 polymer ?
#
loop_
_entity_poly.entity_id
_entity_poly.type
_entity_poly.pdbx_seq_one_letter_code
_entity_poly.pdbx_strand_id
1 'polypeptide(L)'
;MSDQRQTTMRVLQLVSHLGGPACTPEELRWAMDIPAGQQLLRWLADQVPEQASNSTDAALRGTGEWLETAVSPIVLYPEERNALTAAVLSDSGVEGSRSQAATSYELPSQLRSRASTLEADAEILDRHAARLKHRLSASKQAAKGMKQTIHHLQKQVQDAYAAIQEQQVRLADLSAESDGTVARVTSLALQALQNAEGEGGIDALKAEISGLSGSRGTVAATTKQLYQTLDEGYASLPRASELQQDGEAVQSKLQTLTKNRNVTRKIVDSAYVEELEKMAERIEMTQDAEVIARILEANSVNPGGDLPDLDVDCKGELEHAGQLDRLALLRVQEEGLDTITSYMRDELIPRLQQTYDSLHAKRTLAIETEAVVSALIEELEDVNDAVESTRQLAATQPSETEIAEEDLEAQVVALLKDLLLSETETPTVLLNRSDVESELASLDVRAAAARKAEENWATGLRSRLAELSSSTAPLLAAAYANSPVNTSPPFAPSAEQVSLQEETHSKAHELMSAAARLQKETELSSRDKRKLSSFIEKWVAG
;
A
#
# COMPACT_ATOMS: atom_id res chain seq x y z
N MET A 1 110.38 23.53 43.76
CA MET A 1 109.96 22.17 43.34
C MET A 1 108.69 21.66 44.05
N SER A 2 108.33 22.15 45.25
CA SER A 2 107.05 21.82 45.91
C SER A 2 105.82 22.39 45.17
N ASP A 3 105.93 23.63 44.69
CA ASP A 3 104.85 24.39 44.03
C ASP A 3 104.39 23.82 42.67
N GLN A 4 105.29 23.10 41.96
CA GLN A 4 105.02 22.49 40.64
C GLN A 4 104.26 21.15 40.72
N ARG A 5 104.37 20.42 41.84
CA ARG A 5 103.63 19.17 42.06
C ARG A 5 102.18 19.44 42.45
N GLN A 6 101.93 20.54 43.15
CA GLN A 6 100.60 20.92 43.62
C GLN A 6 99.72 21.42 42.46
N THR A 7 100.31 22.16 41.53
CA THR A 7 99.66 22.64 40.29
C THR A 7 99.29 21.50 39.34
N THR A 8 100.19 20.54 39.13
CA THR A 8 99.91 19.38 38.27
C THR A 8 98.83 18.47 38.83
N MET A 9 98.78 18.25 40.15
CA MET A 9 97.69 17.47 40.77
C MET A 9 96.32 18.16 40.70
N ARG A 10 96.26 19.49 40.86
CA ARG A 10 95.00 20.25 40.74
C ARG A 10 94.42 20.18 39.32
N VAL A 11 95.28 20.27 38.30
CA VAL A 11 94.86 20.15 36.89
C VAL A 11 94.39 18.73 36.57
N LEU A 12 95.04 17.70 37.12
CA LEU A 12 94.61 16.31 36.93
C LEU A 12 93.24 16.03 37.56
N GLN A 13 92.96 16.60 38.73
CA GLN A 13 91.64 16.51 39.36
C GLN A 13 90.58 17.22 38.52
N LEU A 14 90.87 18.40 37.98
CA LEU A 14 89.97 19.12 37.06
C LEU A 14 89.68 18.32 35.78
N VAL A 15 90.70 17.72 35.17
CA VAL A 15 90.55 16.87 33.97
C VAL A 15 89.71 15.63 34.28
N SER A 16 89.93 14.98 35.44
CA SER A 16 89.18 13.79 35.83
C SER A 16 87.70 14.07 36.11
N HIS A 17 87.36 15.25 36.61
CA HIS A 17 85.97 15.63 36.88
C HIS A 17 85.22 16.12 35.63
N LEU A 18 85.93 16.62 34.62
CA LEU A 18 85.36 16.97 33.31
C LEU A 18 85.29 15.75 32.37
N GLY A 19 85.51 14.54 32.89
CA GLY A 19 85.46 13.29 32.12
C GLY A 19 86.66 13.06 31.19
N GLY A 20 87.77 13.76 31.42
CA GLY A 20 89.01 13.61 30.66
C GLY A 20 89.79 12.32 30.99
N PRO A 21 90.81 11.98 30.17
CA PRO A 21 91.57 10.74 30.31
C PRO A 21 92.29 10.63 31.65
N ALA A 22 92.49 9.38 32.11
CA ALA A 22 93.25 9.06 33.32
C ALA A 22 94.74 9.32 33.08
N CYS A 23 95.12 10.59 33.06
CA CYS A 23 96.51 11.01 32.83
C CYS A 23 97.34 10.75 34.08
N THR A 24 98.52 10.17 33.90
CA THR A 24 99.49 10.07 34.98
C THR A 24 100.25 11.40 35.15
N PRO A 25 100.70 11.77 36.36
CA PRO A 25 101.49 12.99 36.56
C PRO A 25 102.81 12.99 35.78
N GLU A 26 103.27 11.83 35.29
CA GLU A 26 104.46 11.71 34.45
C GLU A 26 104.19 12.17 33.00
N GLU A 27 102.96 12.05 32.52
CA GLU A 27 102.53 12.51 31.18
C GLU A 27 102.40 14.03 31.08
N LEU A 28 102.34 14.75 32.20
CA LEU A 28 102.29 16.22 32.24
C LEU A 28 103.66 16.85 32.48
N ARG A 29 104.71 16.05 32.74
CA ARG A 29 106.07 16.56 32.98
C ARG A 29 106.64 17.30 31.77
N TRP A 30 106.45 16.79 30.56
CA TRP A 30 106.98 17.43 29.35
C TRP A 30 106.43 18.85 29.15
N ALA A 31 105.18 19.12 29.54
CA ALA A 31 104.55 20.43 29.45
C ALA A 31 105.03 21.39 30.55
N MET A 32 105.45 20.87 31.70
CA MET A 32 106.04 21.64 32.80
C MET A 32 107.49 22.05 32.52
N ASP A 33 108.21 21.31 31.68
CA ASP A 33 109.59 21.60 31.27
C ASP A 33 109.69 22.76 30.26
N ILE A 34 108.56 23.26 29.77
CA ILE A 34 108.45 24.41 28.87
C ILE A 34 107.83 25.60 29.64
N PRO A 35 108.47 26.78 29.70
CA PRO A 35 108.00 27.91 30.51
C PRO A 35 106.54 28.36 30.22
N ALA A 36 106.13 28.28 28.96
CA ALA A 36 104.76 28.60 28.54
C ALA A 36 103.73 27.54 29.00
N GLY A 37 104.10 26.26 28.95
CA GLY A 37 103.26 25.18 29.46
C GLY A 37 103.10 25.26 30.99
N GLN A 38 104.14 25.69 31.70
CA GLN A 38 104.10 25.90 33.14
C GLN A 38 103.13 27.02 33.55
N GLN A 39 103.06 28.12 32.80
CA GLN A 39 102.10 29.20 33.06
C GLN A 39 100.65 28.76 32.81
N LEU A 40 100.41 28.00 31.75
CA LEU A 40 99.08 27.49 31.41
C LEU A 40 98.56 26.49 32.46
N LEU A 41 99.45 25.62 32.95
CA LEU A 41 99.13 24.66 34.00
C LEU A 41 98.91 25.33 35.36
N ARG A 42 99.59 26.43 35.64
CA ARG A 42 99.32 27.26 36.84
C ARG A 42 97.97 27.95 36.77
N TRP A 43 97.66 28.58 35.63
CA TRP A 43 96.38 29.25 35.46
C TRP A 43 95.18 28.29 35.58
N LEU A 44 95.28 27.07 35.03
CA LEU A 44 94.25 26.04 35.18
C LEU A 44 94.12 25.54 36.63
N ALA A 45 95.24 25.45 37.35
CA ALA A 45 95.24 25.07 38.75
C ALA A 45 94.62 26.15 39.65
N ASP A 46 94.73 27.44 39.28
CA ASP A 46 94.14 28.56 40.01
C ASP A 46 92.62 28.66 39.85
N GLN A 47 92.05 27.97 38.84
CA GLN A 47 90.59 27.78 38.72
C GLN A 47 90.04 26.76 39.74
N VAL A 48 90.92 26.05 40.45
CA VAL A 48 90.56 25.06 41.47
C VAL A 48 90.80 25.67 42.87
N PRO A 49 89.74 26.07 43.60
CA PRO A 49 89.90 26.71 44.91
C PRO A 49 90.48 25.75 45.96
N GLU A 50 91.30 26.29 46.86
CA GLU A 50 92.10 25.56 47.87
C GLU A 50 91.31 24.67 48.85
N GLN A 51 89.99 24.80 48.89
CA GLN A 51 89.10 24.08 49.82
C GLN A 51 88.57 22.74 49.27
N ALA A 52 88.70 22.45 47.97
CA ALA A 52 88.30 21.17 47.38
C ALA A 52 89.32 20.03 47.61
N SER A 53 90.55 20.36 48.02
CA SER A 53 91.65 19.40 48.15
C SER A 53 91.72 18.71 49.53
N ASN A 54 90.89 19.12 50.50
CA ASN A 54 91.09 18.78 51.92
C ASN A 54 89.86 18.16 52.65
N SER A 55 88.80 17.70 51.98
CA SER A 55 87.65 17.06 52.67
C SER A 55 87.26 15.68 52.11
N THR A 56 86.92 14.79 53.03
CA THR A 56 86.69 13.35 52.89
C THR A 56 85.43 12.94 52.11
N ASP A 57 85.49 11.73 51.54
CA ASP A 57 84.57 10.98 50.66
C ASP A 57 83.03 11.08 50.84
N ALA A 58 82.50 11.62 51.94
CA ALA A 58 81.06 11.68 52.19
C ALA A 58 80.39 12.99 51.74
N ALA A 59 81.15 14.05 51.43
CA ALA A 59 80.63 15.33 50.95
C ALA A 59 80.55 15.44 49.40
N LEU A 60 81.00 14.40 48.67
CA LEU A 60 81.24 14.42 47.22
C LEU A 60 80.04 14.03 46.33
N ARG A 61 78.83 13.79 46.89
CA ARG A 61 77.64 13.48 46.06
C ARG A 61 76.79 14.70 45.69
N GLY A 62 77.04 15.88 46.25
CA GLY A 62 76.30 17.12 45.94
C GLY A 62 77.10 18.16 45.14
N THR A 63 78.41 17.96 44.94
CA THR A 63 79.31 18.95 44.34
C THR A 63 79.69 18.67 42.87
N GLY A 64 79.24 17.54 42.31
CA GLY A 64 79.42 17.21 40.89
C GLY A 64 78.66 18.14 39.94
N GLU A 65 77.41 18.46 40.26
CA GLU A 65 76.61 19.43 39.49
C GLU A 65 77.23 20.83 39.53
N TRP A 66 77.94 21.19 40.61
CA TRP A 66 78.59 22.50 40.76
C TRP A 66 79.84 22.66 39.88
N LEU A 67 80.66 21.61 39.71
CA LEU A 67 81.84 21.67 38.85
C LEU A 67 81.45 21.64 37.35
N GLU A 68 80.37 20.92 37.02
CA GLU A 68 79.81 20.89 35.68
C GLU A 68 79.11 22.22 35.32
N THR A 69 78.37 22.83 36.26
CA THR A 69 77.77 24.17 36.08
C THR A 69 78.77 25.35 36.23
N ALA A 70 79.91 25.17 36.92
CA ALA A 70 80.95 26.20 37.04
C ALA A 70 81.90 26.23 35.83
N VAL A 71 82.06 25.11 35.11
CA VAL A 71 82.96 24.99 33.94
C VAL A 71 82.19 24.89 32.61
N SER A 72 80.91 24.48 32.61
CA SER A 72 79.94 24.64 31.49
C SER A 72 79.89 26.04 30.84
N PRO A 73 80.11 27.16 31.57
CA PRO A 73 80.07 28.51 31.00
C PRO A 73 81.42 28.97 30.44
N ILE A 74 82.51 28.30 30.83
CA ILE A 74 83.91 28.65 30.47
C ILE A 74 84.37 27.78 29.30
N VAL A 75 83.80 26.58 29.20
CA VAL A 75 83.81 25.78 27.99
C VAL A 75 82.86 26.45 27.02
N LEU A 76 83.43 27.06 26.00
CA LEU A 76 82.65 27.45 24.82
C LEU A 76 81.80 26.25 24.44
N TYR A 77 80.47 26.44 24.46
CA TYR A 77 79.61 25.55 23.71
C TYR A 77 80.25 25.52 22.33
N PRO A 78 80.48 24.33 21.76
CA PRO A 78 81.32 24.18 20.58
C PRO A 78 80.95 25.16 19.45
N GLU A 79 79.65 25.43 19.36
CA GLU A 79 78.92 26.52 18.74
C GLU A 79 79.59 27.92 18.76
N GLU A 80 79.90 28.42 19.95
CA GLU A 80 80.51 29.73 20.18
C GLU A 80 82.04 29.67 19.98
N ARG A 81 82.65 28.49 20.22
CA ARG A 81 84.09 28.25 20.06
C ARG A 81 84.56 28.49 18.63
N ASN A 82 83.67 28.22 17.69
CA ASN A 82 83.99 28.16 16.28
C ASN A 82 83.62 29.45 15.54
N ALA A 83 82.52 30.10 15.92
CA ALA A 83 82.25 31.47 15.48
C ALA A 83 83.42 32.41 15.83
N LEU A 84 84.05 32.19 17.00
CA LEU A 84 85.25 32.90 17.44
C LEU A 84 86.50 32.60 16.60
N THR A 85 86.77 31.34 16.21
CA THR A 85 87.91 31.03 15.32
C THR A 85 87.75 31.57 13.89
N ALA A 86 86.52 31.68 13.38
CA ALA A 86 86.24 32.17 12.02
C ALA A 86 86.39 33.69 11.89
N ALA A 87 86.14 34.44 12.97
CA ALA A 87 86.40 35.88 13.01
C ALA A 87 87.90 36.20 13.06
N VAL A 88 88.72 35.37 13.73
CA VAL A 88 90.15 35.63 14.00
C VAL A 88 91.08 35.41 12.80
N LEU A 89 90.78 34.51 11.87
CA LEU A 89 91.61 34.29 10.66
C LEU A 89 91.31 35.27 9.50
N SER A 90 90.30 36.14 9.65
CA SER A 90 89.82 37.02 8.59
C SER A 90 90.45 38.43 8.58
N ASP A 91 91.37 38.73 9.49
CA ASP A 91 91.92 40.08 9.75
C ASP A 91 93.25 40.39 9.03
N SER A 92 93.60 39.67 7.96
CA SER A 92 94.76 40.00 7.14
C SER A 92 94.47 39.97 5.65
N GLY A 93 93.88 41.07 5.15
CA GLY A 93 94.10 41.54 3.78
C GLY A 93 92.89 41.63 2.86
N VAL A 94 92.64 42.88 2.43
CA VAL A 94 91.95 43.31 1.19
C VAL A 94 90.43 43.50 1.26
N GLU A 95 90.04 44.62 0.64
CA GLU A 95 88.73 45.19 0.39
C GLU A 95 87.62 44.18 0.04
N GLY A 96 86.41 44.45 0.54
CA GLY A 96 85.17 43.88 0.03
C GLY A 96 84.61 42.71 0.87
N SER A 97 83.46 42.95 1.49
CA SER A 97 82.49 41.91 1.87
C SER A 97 82.88 40.99 3.04
N ARG A 98 82.97 41.49 4.28
CA ARG A 98 83.04 40.64 5.50
C ARG A 98 82.26 41.20 6.69
N SER A 99 80.94 41.23 6.57
CA SER A 99 79.98 41.29 7.70
C SER A 99 78.86 40.25 7.57
N GLN A 100 79.02 39.22 6.74
CA GLN A 100 77.98 38.19 6.53
C GLN A 100 78.17 36.90 7.36
N ALA A 101 79.36 36.66 7.92
CA ALA A 101 79.64 35.42 8.66
C ALA A 101 79.11 35.43 10.10
N ALA A 102 79.04 36.59 10.75
CA ALA A 102 78.50 36.72 12.12
C ALA A 102 76.97 36.91 12.16
N THR A 103 76.30 37.04 11.01
CA THR A 103 74.83 37.22 10.91
C THR A 103 74.08 35.93 10.60
N SER A 104 74.77 34.82 10.33
CA SER A 104 74.17 33.50 10.00
C SER A 104 74.29 32.45 11.12
N TYR A 105 75.01 32.77 12.20
CA TYR A 105 75.17 31.89 13.35
C TYR A 105 74.01 32.08 14.34
N GLU A 106 72.98 31.23 14.27
CA GLU A 106 71.94 31.17 15.29
C GLU A 106 72.51 30.52 16.55
N LEU A 107 72.40 31.22 17.68
CA LEU A 107 72.99 30.77 18.94
C LEU A 107 72.29 29.50 19.47
N PRO A 108 73.00 28.64 20.23
CA PRO A 108 72.44 27.40 20.79
C PRO A 108 71.12 27.60 21.55
N SER A 109 70.97 28.77 22.16
CA SER A 109 69.77 29.20 22.88
C SER A 109 68.58 29.50 21.96
N GLN A 110 68.83 30.08 20.79
CA GLN A 110 67.82 30.33 19.75
C GLN A 110 67.40 29.02 19.08
N LEU A 111 68.35 28.09 18.88
CA LEU A 111 68.06 26.75 18.40
C LEU A 111 67.22 25.95 19.41
N ARG A 112 67.54 26.02 20.72
CA ARG A 112 66.74 25.37 21.77
C ARG A 112 65.34 25.97 21.93
N SER A 113 65.20 27.29 21.87
CA SER A 113 63.87 27.93 21.95
C SER A 113 63.02 27.61 20.73
N ARG A 114 63.63 27.63 19.53
CA ARG A 114 62.99 27.22 18.28
C ARG A 114 62.60 25.75 18.31
N ALA A 115 63.47 24.88 18.82
CA ALA A 115 63.16 23.47 19.01
C ALA A 115 61.97 23.27 19.96
N SER A 116 61.94 23.99 21.09
CA SER A 116 60.81 23.93 22.04
C SER A 116 59.49 24.43 21.42
N THR A 117 59.51 25.49 20.61
CA THR A 117 58.31 25.95 19.89
C THR A 117 57.87 24.96 18.82
N LEU A 118 58.81 24.35 18.10
CA LEU A 118 58.51 23.33 17.09
C LEU A 118 57.96 22.05 17.72
N GLU A 119 58.44 21.67 18.91
CA GLU A 119 57.88 20.55 19.68
C GLU A 119 56.45 20.85 20.15
N ALA A 120 56.19 22.05 20.66
CA ALA A 120 54.83 22.45 21.05
C ALA A 120 53.87 22.50 19.85
N ASP A 121 54.34 23.00 18.70
CA ASP A 121 53.57 23.01 17.45
C ASP A 121 53.33 21.58 16.94
N ALA A 122 54.32 20.69 17.03
CA ALA A 122 54.18 19.28 16.67
C ALA A 122 53.13 18.59 17.55
N GLU A 123 53.12 18.83 18.87
CA GLU A 123 52.10 18.30 19.76
C GLU A 123 50.69 18.81 19.40
N ILE A 124 50.56 20.09 19.04
CA ILE A 124 49.28 20.66 18.60
C ILE A 124 48.82 19.99 17.32
N LEU A 125 49.70 19.83 16.33
CA LEU A 125 49.42 19.14 15.08
C LEU A 125 49.01 17.68 15.31
N ASP A 126 49.66 16.97 16.21
CA ASP A 126 49.31 15.59 16.58
C ASP A 126 47.91 15.53 17.22
N ARG A 127 47.57 16.46 18.11
CA ARG A 127 46.21 16.57 18.67
C ARG A 127 45.16 16.90 17.61
N HIS A 128 45.49 17.72 16.62
CA HIS A 128 44.59 18.00 15.49
C HIS A 128 44.44 16.77 14.58
N ALA A 129 45.52 16.05 14.28
CA ALA A 129 45.49 14.82 13.50
C ALA A 129 44.65 13.73 14.18
N ALA A 130 44.78 13.58 15.51
CA ALA A 130 43.96 12.66 16.30
C ALA A 130 42.46 13.02 16.23
N ARG A 131 42.11 14.31 16.37
CA ARG A 131 40.73 14.79 16.24
C ARG A 131 40.15 14.56 14.84
N LEU A 132 40.93 14.84 13.80
CA LEU A 132 40.50 14.59 12.41
C LEU A 132 40.30 13.09 12.15
N LYS A 133 41.18 12.24 12.67
CA LYS A 133 41.03 10.78 12.57
C LYS A 133 39.76 10.29 13.28
N HIS A 134 39.45 10.84 14.46
CA HIS A 134 38.21 10.55 15.17
C HIS A 134 36.97 10.98 14.37
N ARG A 135 36.96 12.22 13.85
CA ARG A 135 35.86 12.72 13.00
C ARG A 135 35.68 11.89 11.73
N LEU A 136 36.78 11.49 11.08
CA LEU A 136 36.75 10.60 9.91
C LEU A 136 36.15 9.23 10.27
N SER A 137 36.53 8.66 11.42
CA SER A 137 35.98 7.39 11.89
C SER A 137 34.48 7.49 12.16
N ALA A 138 34.04 8.55 12.85
CA ALA A 138 32.63 8.80 13.12
C ALA A 138 31.82 8.99 11.82
N SER A 139 32.34 9.75 10.86
CA SER A 139 31.73 9.93 9.54
C SER A 139 31.64 8.62 8.76
N LYS A 140 32.68 7.78 8.79
CA LYS A 140 32.64 6.43 8.18
C LYS A 140 31.57 5.54 8.81
N GLN A 141 31.39 5.63 10.13
CA GLN A 141 30.37 4.86 10.83
C GLN A 141 28.95 5.35 10.50
N ALA A 142 28.74 6.67 10.45
CA ALA A 142 27.50 7.27 10.01
C ALA A 142 27.17 6.88 8.55
N ALA A 143 28.14 6.94 7.65
CA ALA A 143 27.97 6.53 6.25
C ALA A 143 27.63 5.03 6.13
N LYS A 144 28.22 4.18 6.96
CA LYS A 144 27.86 2.75 7.03
C LYS A 144 26.43 2.55 7.53
N GLY A 145 26.02 3.28 8.57
CA GLY A 145 24.65 3.25 9.08
C GLY A 145 23.64 3.69 8.03
N MET A 146 23.91 4.81 7.35
CA MET A 146 23.07 5.33 6.27
C MET A 146 22.98 4.35 5.08
N LYS A 147 24.06 3.65 4.75
CA LYS A 147 24.02 2.59 3.72
C LYS A 147 23.12 1.42 4.13
N GLN A 148 23.11 1.05 5.41
CA GLN A 148 22.25 -0.01 5.93
C GLN A 148 20.78 0.41 5.94
N THR A 149 20.46 1.64 6.35
CA THR A 149 19.08 2.15 6.34
C THR A 149 18.54 2.30 4.92
N ILE A 150 19.36 2.79 3.97
CA ILE A 150 18.98 2.83 2.54
C ILE A 150 18.66 1.43 2.02
N HIS A 151 19.48 0.42 2.36
CA HIS A 151 19.22 -0.95 1.92
C HIS A 151 17.94 -1.52 2.55
N HIS A 152 17.68 -1.20 3.82
CA HIS A 152 16.46 -1.61 4.51
C HIS A 152 15.21 -0.97 3.88
N LEU A 153 15.24 0.34 3.61
CA LEU A 153 14.15 1.06 2.95
C LEU A 153 13.91 0.53 1.53
N GLN A 154 14.98 0.26 0.75
CA GLN A 154 14.86 -0.36 -0.57
C GLN A 154 14.16 -1.72 -0.50
N LYS A 155 14.46 -2.52 0.52
CA LYS A 155 13.79 -3.81 0.73
C LYS A 155 12.32 -3.62 1.11
N GLN A 156 12.00 -2.72 2.05
CA GLN A 156 10.61 -2.43 2.43
C GLN A 156 9.78 -1.92 1.24
N VAL A 157 10.36 -1.07 0.39
CA VAL A 157 9.71 -0.61 -0.83
C VAL A 157 9.45 -1.78 -1.79
N GLN A 158 10.41 -2.69 -1.98
CA GLN A 158 10.20 -3.89 -2.80
C GLN A 158 9.12 -4.82 -2.23
N ASP A 159 9.14 -5.05 -0.92
CA ASP A 159 8.13 -5.87 -0.23
C ASP A 159 6.72 -5.24 -0.37
N ALA A 160 6.62 -3.91 -0.26
CA ALA A 160 5.36 -3.18 -0.46
C ALA A 160 4.88 -3.25 -1.92
N TYR A 161 5.76 -3.11 -2.91
CA TYR A 161 5.40 -3.28 -4.32
C TYR A 161 4.91 -4.69 -4.63
N ALA A 162 5.54 -5.72 -4.05
CA ALA A 162 5.10 -7.11 -4.18
C ALA A 162 3.70 -7.31 -3.58
N ALA A 163 3.45 -6.77 -2.38
CA ALA A 163 2.13 -6.83 -1.74
C ALA A 163 1.04 -6.10 -2.54
N ILE A 164 1.36 -4.92 -3.10
CA ILE A 164 0.43 -4.17 -3.97
C ILE A 164 0.11 -4.99 -5.23
N GLN A 165 1.11 -5.60 -5.87
CA GLN A 165 0.88 -6.46 -7.04
C GLN A 165 0.00 -7.67 -6.69
N GLU A 166 0.23 -8.32 -5.56
CA GLU A 166 -0.59 -9.45 -5.10
C GLU A 166 -2.04 -9.01 -4.86
N GLN A 167 -2.26 -7.86 -4.22
CA GLN A 167 -3.59 -7.31 -4.01
C GLN A 167 -4.28 -6.92 -5.32
N GLN A 168 -3.55 -6.35 -6.29
CA GLN A 168 -4.10 -6.02 -7.61
C GLN A 168 -4.54 -7.27 -8.38
N VAL A 169 -3.74 -8.34 -8.34
CA VAL A 169 -4.13 -9.63 -8.94
C VAL A 169 -5.39 -10.18 -8.27
N ARG A 170 -5.43 -10.18 -6.93
CA ARG A 170 -6.60 -10.65 -6.18
C ARG A 170 -7.85 -9.82 -6.46
N LEU A 171 -7.73 -8.51 -6.61
CA LEU A 171 -8.85 -7.63 -7.00
C LEU A 171 -9.32 -7.91 -8.42
N ALA A 172 -8.40 -8.16 -9.36
CA ALA A 172 -8.76 -8.54 -10.73
C ALA A 172 -9.50 -9.88 -10.77
N ASP A 173 -9.06 -10.87 -9.99
CA ASP A 173 -9.72 -12.18 -9.88
C ASP A 173 -11.13 -12.05 -9.28
N LEU A 174 -11.28 -11.29 -8.19
CA LEU A 174 -12.59 -11.03 -7.57
C LEU A 174 -13.52 -10.24 -8.50
N SER A 175 -12.99 -9.27 -9.25
CA SER A 175 -13.76 -8.54 -10.26
C SER A 175 -14.25 -9.47 -11.37
N ALA A 176 -13.39 -10.36 -11.87
CA ALA A 176 -13.77 -11.32 -12.90
C ALA A 176 -14.80 -12.35 -12.39
N GLU A 177 -14.67 -12.79 -11.13
CA GLU A 177 -15.66 -13.66 -10.48
C GLU A 177 -17.01 -12.95 -10.33
N SER A 178 -17.00 -11.71 -9.84
CA SER A 178 -18.21 -10.87 -9.73
C SER A 178 -18.89 -10.70 -11.09
N ASP A 179 -18.16 -10.25 -12.13
CA ASP A 179 -18.69 -10.07 -13.48
C ASP A 179 -19.26 -11.39 -14.04
N GLY A 180 -18.59 -12.52 -13.77
CA GLY A 180 -19.08 -13.85 -14.15
C GLY A 180 -20.39 -14.22 -13.45
N THR A 181 -20.52 -13.93 -12.15
CA THR A 181 -21.78 -14.16 -11.42
C THR A 181 -22.90 -13.25 -11.90
N VAL A 182 -22.64 -11.96 -12.15
CA VAL A 182 -23.61 -11.01 -12.68
C VAL A 182 -24.05 -11.43 -14.09
N ALA A 183 -23.13 -11.82 -14.98
CA ALA A 183 -23.46 -12.32 -16.32
C ALA A 183 -24.33 -13.59 -16.26
N ARG A 184 -24.02 -14.52 -15.34
CA ARG A 184 -24.84 -15.72 -15.14
C ARG A 184 -26.23 -15.37 -14.61
N VAL A 185 -26.32 -14.53 -13.59
CA VAL A 185 -27.62 -14.14 -12.98
C VAL A 185 -28.48 -13.38 -13.99
N THR A 186 -27.90 -12.45 -14.75
CA THR A 186 -28.60 -11.74 -15.82
C THR A 186 -29.10 -12.68 -16.91
N SER A 187 -28.29 -13.68 -17.33
CA SER A 187 -28.75 -14.69 -18.29
C SER A 187 -29.92 -15.52 -17.76
N LEU A 188 -29.88 -15.92 -16.50
CA LEU A 188 -30.96 -16.66 -15.84
C LEU A 188 -32.22 -15.79 -15.68
N ALA A 189 -32.06 -14.52 -15.32
CA ALA A 189 -33.15 -13.57 -15.20
C ALA A 189 -33.82 -13.30 -16.57
N LEU A 190 -33.03 -13.12 -17.63
CA LEU A 190 -33.55 -12.97 -18.99
C LEU A 190 -34.27 -14.23 -19.47
N GLN A 191 -33.74 -15.42 -19.15
CA GLN A 191 -34.42 -16.67 -19.47
C GLN A 191 -35.74 -16.82 -18.70
N ALA A 192 -35.77 -16.45 -17.41
CA ALA A 192 -36.99 -16.43 -16.61
C ALA A 192 -38.02 -15.44 -17.15
N LEU A 193 -37.59 -14.25 -17.57
CA LEU A 193 -38.44 -13.25 -18.25
C LEU A 193 -39.00 -13.79 -19.57
N GLN A 194 -38.18 -14.39 -20.42
CA GLN A 194 -38.62 -14.99 -21.68
C GLN A 194 -39.62 -16.13 -21.47
N ASN A 195 -39.40 -16.97 -20.45
CA ASN A 195 -40.36 -18.02 -20.07
C ASN A 195 -41.67 -17.43 -19.55
N ALA A 196 -41.61 -16.35 -18.77
CA ALA A 196 -42.79 -15.63 -18.28
C ALA A 196 -43.57 -14.91 -19.38
N GLU A 197 -42.90 -14.44 -20.45
CA GLU A 197 -43.52 -13.85 -21.64
C GLU A 197 -44.16 -14.92 -22.55
N GLY A 198 -43.59 -16.13 -22.61
CA GLY A 198 -44.06 -17.23 -23.46
C GLY A 198 -45.33 -17.94 -22.94
N GLU A 199 -45.52 -18.02 -21.63
CA GLU A 199 -46.72 -18.61 -21.02
C GLU A 199 -47.86 -17.59 -20.96
N GLY A 200 -48.65 -17.49 -22.04
CA GLY A 200 -49.97 -16.84 -22.07
C GLY A 200 -50.09 -15.63 -21.14
N GLY A 201 -49.67 -14.47 -21.62
CA GLY A 201 -49.55 -13.24 -20.82
C GLY A 201 -50.82 -12.90 -20.03
N ILE A 202 -50.71 -11.93 -19.11
CA ILE A 202 -51.82 -11.45 -18.26
C ILE A 202 -53.11 -11.21 -19.06
N ASP A 203 -53.01 -10.83 -20.32
CA ASP A 203 -54.16 -10.60 -21.20
C ASP A 203 -54.93 -11.88 -21.59
N ALA A 204 -54.26 -13.04 -21.68
CA ALA A 204 -54.91 -14.33 -21.85
C ALA A 204 -55.72 -14.71 -20.60
N LEU A 205 -55.16 -14.50 -19.40
CA LEU A 205 -55.88 -14.71 -18.13
C LEU A 205 -57.05 -13.73 -17.98
N LYS A 206 -56.91 -12.46 -18.39
CA LYS A 206 -58.02 -11.49 -18.43
C LYS A 206 -59.13 -11.94 -19.38
N ALA A 207 -58.76 -12.41 -20.58
CA ALA A 207 -59.70 -12.94 -21.55
C ALA A 207 -60.46 -14.15 -20.96
N GLU A 208 -59.75 -15.06 -20.28
CA GLU A 208 -60.35 -16.23 -19.66
C GLU A 208 -61.28 -15.87 -18.49
N ILE A 209 -60.90 -14.93 -17.62
CA ILE A 209 -61.78 -14.39 -16.56
C ILE A 209 -63.03 -13.74 -17.16
N SER A 210 -62.89 -12.99 -18.25
CA SER A 210 -64.04 -12.41 -18.95
C SER A 210 -64.95 -13.50 -19.55
N GLY A 211 -64.35 -14.58 -20.06
CA GLY A 211 -65.07 -15.76 -20.56
C GLY A 211 -65.80 -16.50 -19.45
N LEU A 212 -65.17 -16.67 -18.27
CA LEU A 212 -65.79 -17.25 -17.08
C LEU A 212 -66.96 -16.38 -16.57
N SER A 213 -66.80 -15.05 -16.56
CA SER A 213 -67.89 -14.12 -16.24
C SER A 213 -69.05 -14.25 -17.23
N GLY A 214 -68.74 -14.41 -18.52
CA GLY A 214 -69.71 -14.71 -19.58
C GLY A 214 -70.44 -16.03 -19.32
N SER A 215 -69.72 -17.11 -19.04
CA SER A 215 -70.31 -18.44 -18.75
C SER A 215 -71.21 -18.41 -17.50
N ARG A 216 -70.80 -17.70 -16.44
CA ARG A 216 -71.66 -17.43 -15.26
C ARG A 216 -72.93 -16.68 -15.66
N GLY A 217 -72.80 -15.68 -16.55
CA GLY A 217 -73.94 -14.95 -17.12
C GLY A 217 -74.89 -15.87 -17.89
N THR A 218 -74.36 -16.82 -18.67
CA THR A 218 -75.18 -17.82 -19.38
C THR A 218 -75.89 -18.75 -18.42
N VAL A 219 -75.23 -19.24 -17.37
CA VAL A 219 -75.86 -20.07 -16.32
C VAL A 219 -76.98 -19.32 -15.60
N ALA A 220 -76.76 -18.04 -15.26
CA ALA A 220 -77.80 -17.22 -14.66
C ALA A 220 -79.00 -17.01 -15.60
N ALA A 221 -78.74 -16.83 -16.90
CA ALA A 221 -79.79 -16.70 -17.90
C ALA A 221 -80.58 -18.00 -18.10
N THR A 222 -79.91 -19.16 -18.20
CA THR A 222 -80.58 -20.46 -18.33
C THR A 222 -81.39 -20.80 -17.08
N THR A 223 -80.88 -20.46 -15.90
CA THR A 223 -81.59 -20.65 -14.62
C THR A 223 -82.84 -19.77 -14.59
N LYS A 224 -82.72 -18.51 -14.99
CA LYS A 224 -83.87 -17.60 -15.09
C LYS A 224 -84.90 -18.10 -16.09
N GLN A 225 -84.46 -18.59 -17.24
CA GLN A 225 -85.34 -19.16 -18.26
C GLN A 225 -86.07 -20.40 -17.74
N LEU A 226 -85.39 -21.29 -17.01
CA LEU A 226 -86.00 -22.45 -16.37
C LEU A 226 -87.12 -22.05 -15.41
N TYR A 227 -86.88 -21.09 -14.53
CA TYR A 227 -87.92 -20.61 -13.62
C TYR A 227 -89.07 -19.91 -14.36
N GLN A 228 -88.80 -19.19 -15.45
CA GLN A 228 -89.87 -18.61 -16.28
C GLN A 228 -90.74 -19.69 -16.93
N THR A 229 -90.13 -20.73 -17.50
CA THR A 229 -90.90 -21.85 -18.08
C THR A 229 -91.69 -22.61 -17.02
N LEU A 230 -91.15 -22.71 -15.81
CA LEU A 230 -91.82 -23.36 -14.68
C LEU A 230 -93.00 -22.51 -14.19
N ASP A 231 -92.83 -21.18 -14.06
CA ASP A 231 -93.88 -20.24 -13.69
C ASP A 231 -95.01 -20.24 -14.73
N GLU A 232 -94.69 -20.29 -16.03
CA GLU A 232 -95.66 -20.45 -17.11
C GLU A 232 -96.39 -21.80 -17.02
N GLY A 233 -95.66 -22.88 -16.72
CA GLY A 233 -96.23 -24.21 -16.48
C GLY A 233 -97.20 -24.22 -15.31
N TYR A 234 -96.82 -23.65 -14.17
CA TYR A 234 -97.68 -23.51 -13.00
C TYR A 234 -98.88 -22.59 -13.25
N ALA A 235 -98.72 -21.53 -14.05
CA ALA A 235 -99.81 -20.65 -14.44
C ALA A 235 -100.80 -21.30 -15.42
N SER A 236 -100.33 -22.29 -16.20
CA SER A 236 -101.17 -23.09 -17.11
C SER A 236 -101.98 -24.19 -16.41
N LEU A 237 -101.65 -24.52 -15.16
CA LEU A 237 -102.42 -25.50 -14.39
C LEU A 237 -103.83 -24.97 -14.10
N PRO A 238 -104.88 -25.79 -14.30
CA PRO A 238 -106.25 -25.40 -14.08
C PRO A 238 -106.49 -25.04 -12.61
N ARG A 239 -107.29 -23.99 -12.39
CA ARG A 239 -107.60 -23.55 -11.02
C ARG A 239 -108.50 -24.57 -10.34
N ALA A 240 -108.43 -24.63 -9.01
CA ALA A 240 -109.28 -25.55 -8.22
C ALA A 240 -110.78 -25.41 -8.53
N SER A 241 -111.24 -24.20 -8.85
CA SER A 241 -112.62 -23.94 -9.28
C SER A 241 -112.96 -24.48 -10.67
N GLU A 242 -111.99 -24.46 -11.59
CA GLU A 242 -112.15 -24.98 -12.96
C GLU A 242 -112.17 -26.52 -12.93
N LEU A 243 -111.24 -27.13 -12.18
CA LEU A 243 -111.23 -28.58 -11.94
C LEU A 243 -112.51 -29.08 -11.27
N GLN A 244 -113.06 -28.33 -10.32
CA GLN A 244 -114.33 -28.68 -9.68
C GLN A 244 -115.49 -28.63 -10.69
N GLN A 245 -115.57 -27.59 -11.50
CA GLN A 245 -116.60 -27.44 -12.53
C GLN A 245 -116.50 -28.53 -13.60
N ASP A 246 -115.28 -28.85 -14.05
CA ASP A 246 -115.03 -29.92 -15.02
C ASP A 246 -115.33 -31.29 -14.42
N GLY A 247 -115.00 -31.53 -13.15
CA GLY A 247 -115.36 -32.74 -12.41
C GLY A 247 -116.87 -32.95 -12.31
N GLU A 248 -117.62 -31.90 -11.95
CA GLU A 248 -119.09 -31.93 -11.91
C GLU A 248 -119.70 -32.15 -13.32
N ALA A 249 -119.11 -31.54 -14.36
CA ALA A 249 -119.53 -31.72 -15.75
C ALA A 249 -119.24 -33.14 -16.28
N VAL A 250 -118.10 -33.73 -15.94
CA VAL A 250 -117.74 -35.10 -16.31
C VAL A 250 -118.59 -36.11 -15.53
N GLN A 251 -118.78 -35.91 -14.23
CA GLN A 251 -119.62 -36.77 -13.39
C GLN A 251 -121.08 -36.78 -13.87
N SER A 252 -121.64 -35.61 -14.21
CA SER A 252 -122.99 -35.53 -14.77
C SER A 252 -123.12 -36.21 -16.13
N LYS A 253 -122.12 -36.06 -17.04
CA LYS A 253 -122.08 -36.80 -18.31
C LYS A 253 -121.97 -38.31 -18.10
N LEU A 254 -121.12 -38.76 -17.16
CA LEU A 254 -120.94 -40.18 -16.83
C LEU A 254 -122.26 -40.77 -16.32
N GLN A 255 -122.97 -40.06 -15.43
CA GLN A 255 -124.30 -40.43 -14.95
C GLN A 255 -125.37 -40.50 -16.06
N THR A 256 -125.24 -39.72 -17.14
CA THR A 256 -126.16 -39.83 -18.30
C THR A 256 -125.84 -41.04 -19.18
N LEU A 257 -124.57 -41.43 -19.27
CA LEU A 257 -124.12 -42.57 -20.06
C LEU A 257 -124.40 -43.91 -19.35
N THR A 258 -124.27 -43.98 -18.02
CA THR A 258 -124.61 -45.17 -17.22
C THR A 258 -126.11 -45.48 -17.21
N LYS A 259 -126.98 -44.49 -17.44
CA LYS A 259 -128.43 -44.72 -17.62
C LYS A 259 -128.76 -45.53 -18.89
N ASN A 260 -127.88 -45.51 -19.90
CA ASN A 260 -128.08 -46.20 -21.18
C ASN A 260 -127.28 -47.51 -21.23
N ARG A 261 -127.87 -48.61 -20.75
CA ARG A 261 -127.23 -49.95 -20.60
C ARG A 261 -126.51 -50.47 -21.86
N ASN A 262 -127.02 -50.16 -23.06
CA ASN A 262 -126.40 -50.58 -24.32
C ASN A 262 -125.13 -49.77 -24.67
N VAL A 263 -125.05 -48.52 -24.23
CA VAL A 263 -123.89 -47.65 -24.42
C VAL A 263 -122.82 -47.98 -23.38
N THR A 264 -123.23 -48.22 -22.13
CA THR A 264 -122.34 -48.67 -21.05
C THR A 264 -121.57 -49.93 -21.44
N ARG A 265 -122.25 -50.93 -22.00
CA ARG A 265 -121.59 -52.17 -22.45
C ARG A 265 -120.52 -51.91 -23.52
N LYS A 266 -120.81 -51.06 -24.51
CA LYS A 266 -119.85 -50.69 -25.55
C LYS A 266 -118.64 -49.94 -25.01
N ILE A 267 -118.83 -49.08 -24.00
CA ILE A 267 -117.75 -48.32 -23.35
C ILE A 267 -116.85 -49.26 -22.54
N VAL A 268 -117.43 -50.21 -21.81
CA VAL A 268 -116.64 -51.23 -21.08
C VAL A 268 -115.86 -52.10 -22.05
N ASP A 269 -116.48 -52.54 -23.14
CA ASP A 269 -115.81 -53.34 -24.16
C ASP A 269 -114.66 -52.53 -24.82
N SER A 270 -114.83 -51.22 -25.09
CA SER A 270 -113.76 -50.39 -25.64
C SER A 270 -112.65 -50.06 -24.63
N ALA A 271 -113.01 -49.77 -23.38
CA ALA A 271 -112.02 -49.50 -22.32
C ALA A 271 -111.19 -50.75 -22.01
N TYR A 272 -111.81 -51.93 -22.05
CA TYR A 272 -111.11 -53.19 -21.91
C TYR A 272 -110.11 -53.43 -23.04
N VAL A 273 -110.47 -53.10 -24.29
CA VAL A 273 -109.54 -53.16 -25.43
C VAL A 273 -108.40 -52.16 -25.27
N GLU A 274 -108.69 -50.93 -24.84
CA GLU A 274 -107.66 -49.90 -24.62
C GLU A 274 -106.67 -50.29 -23.50
N GLU A 275 -107.16 -50.89 -22.40
CA GLU A 275 -106.27 -51.39 -21.34
C GLU A 275 -105.44 -52.60 -21.80
N LEU A 276 -105.99 -53.47 -22.65
CA LEU A 276 -105.21 -54.54 -23.31
C LEU A 276 -104.12 -53.98 -24.23
N GLU A 277 -104.42 -52.91 -24.97
CA GLU A 277 -103.44 -52.21 -25.82
C GLU A 277 -102.34 -51.55 -24.99
N LYS A 278 -102.68 -50.79 -23.93
CA LYS A 278 -101.70 -50.20 -23.00
C LYS A 278 -100.85 -51.25 -22.30
N MET A 279 -101.45 -52.40 -21.94
CA MET A 279 -100.70 -53.53 -21.39
C MET A 279 -99.72 -54.08 -22.41
N ALA A 280 -100.15 -54.29 -23.66
CA ALA A 280 -99.27 -54.75 -24.73
C ALA A 280 -98.11 -53.77 -24.94
N GLU A 281 -98.36 -52.46 -25.02
CA GLU A 281 -97.31 -51.43 -25.14
C GLU A 281 -96.33 -51.43 -23.96
N ARG A 282 -96.83 -51.55 -22.72
CA ARG A 282 -95.97 -51.64 -21.52
C ARG A 282 -95.11 -52.90 -21.52
N ILE A 283 -95.66 -54.03 -21.98
CA ILE A 283 -94.92 -55.29 -22.11
C ILE A 283 -93.89 -55.19 -23.25
N GLU A 284 -94.20 -54.49 -24.34
CA GLU A 284 -93.26 -54.27 -25.45
C GLU A 284 -92.11 -53.33 -25.07
N MET A 285 -92.35 -52.30 -24.26
CA MET A 285 -91.33 -51.36 -23.79
C MET A 285 -90.42 -51.92 -22.69
N THR A 286 -90.87 -52.93 -21.95
CA THR A 286 -90.16 -53.46 -20.78
C THR A 286 -89.52 -54.82 -21.10
N GLN A 287 -88.20 -54.94 -21.03
CA GLN A 287 -87.48 -56.19 -21.33
C GLN A 287 -87.35 -57.14 -20.12
N ASP A 288 -87.76 -56.71 -18.92
CA ASP A 288 -87.62 -57.46 -17.67
C ASP A 288 -88.81 -58.38 -17.37
N ALA A 289 -88.53 -59.68 -17.26
CA ALA A 289 -89.53 -60.74 -17.04
C ALA A 289 -90.31 -60.62 -15.72
N GLU A 290 -89.71 -60.06 -14.66
CA GLU A 290 -90.38 -59.88 -13.36
C GLU A 290 -91.42 -58.76 -13.38
N VAL A 291 -91.18 -57.70 -14.16
CA VAL A 291 -92.12 -56.59 -14.32
C VAL A 291 -93.32 -57.03 -15.16
N ILE A 292 -93.07 -57.81 -16.22
CA ILE A 292 -94.12 -58.43 -17.04
C ILE A 292 -94.99 -59.38 -16.20
N ALA A 293 -94.39 -60.18 -15.31
CA ALA A 293 -95.13 -61.07 -14.40
C ALA A 293 -96.03 -60.29 -13.43
N ARG A 294 -95.56 -59.17 -12.86
CA ARG A 294 -96.39 -58.31 -11.98
C ARG A 294 -97.54 -57.61 -12.71
N ILE A 295 -97.32 -57.19 -13.97
CA ILE A 295 -98.37 -56.57 -14.81
C ILE A 295 -99.49 -57.58 -15.08
N LEU A 296 -99.15 -58.84 -15.33
CA LEU A 296 -100.13 -59.91 -15.58
C LEU A 296 -100.82 -60.38 -14.29
N GLU A 297 -100.13 -60.42 -13.14
CA GLU A 297 -100.72 -60.80 -11.85
C GLU A 297 -101.75 -59.78 -11.33
N ALA A 298 -101.49 -58.47 -11.50
CA ALA A 298 -102.36 -57.40 -11.03
C ALA A 298 -103.78 -57.43 -11.63
N ASN A 299 -103.95 -58.06 -12.79
CA ASN A 299 -105.22 -58.14 -13.54
C ASN A 299 -105.90 -59.52 -13.46
N SER A 300 -105.37 -60.45 -12.67
CA SER A 300 -105.95 -61.80 -12.47
C SER A 300 -107.15 -61.80 -11.52
N VAL A 301 -108.12 -60.92 -11.73
CA VAL A 301 -109.38 -60.92 -10.96
C VAL A 301 -110.40 -61.87 -11.60
N ASN A 302 -111.04 -62.69 -10.77
CA ASN A 302 -111.96 -63.77 -11.09
C ASN A 302 -112.95 -63.49 -12.25
N PRO A 303 -113.06 -64.39 -13.27
CA PRO A 303 -113.92 -64.21 -14.44
C PRO A 303 -115.42 -64.49 -14.19
N GLY A 304 -115.90 -64.36 -12.95
CA GLY A 304 -117.23 -64.82 -12.53
C GLY A 304 -118.10 -63.82 -11.75
N GLY A 305 -117.70 -62.55 -11.65
CA GLY A 305 -118.46 -61.50 -10.96
C GLY A 305 -119.26 -60.63 -11.92
N ASP A 306 -120.35 -60.04 -11.43
CA ASP A 306 -121.22 -59.10 -12.14
C ASP A 306 -120.45 -58.01 -12.92
N LEU A 307 -121.11 -57.45 -13.96
CA LEU A 307 -120.63 -56.29 -14.73
C LEU A 307 -119.95 -55.29 -13.80
N PRO A 308 -118.69 -54.87 -14.06
CA PRO A 308 -118.00 -53.92 -13.20
C PRO A 308 -118.87 -52.67 -13.05
N ASP A 309 -119.15 -52.30 -11.80
CA ASP A 309 -119.92 -51.10 -11.51
C ASP A 309 -119.07 -49.90 -11.96
N LEU A 310 -119.60 -49.05 -12.86
CA LEU A 310 -118.92 -47.84 -13.32
C LEU A 310 -119.04 -46.72 -12.28
N ASP A 311 -118.75 -47.02 -11.02
CA ASP A 311 -118.58 -46.02 -9.97
C ASP A 311 -117.15 -45.48 -10.06
N VAL A 312 -116.89 -44.71 -11.13
CA VAL A 312 -115.62 -44.04 -11.33
C VAL A 312 -115.59 -42.80 -10.46
N ASP A 313 -114.67 -42.74 -9.50
CA ASP A 313 -114.42 -41.54 -8.71
C ASP A 313 -113.72 -40.49 -9.57
N CYS A 314 -114.52 -39.72 -10.31
CA CYS A 314 -114.02 -38.62 -11.16
C CYS A 314 -113.17 -37.61 -10.38
N LYS A 315 -113.43 -37.44 -9.08
CA LYS A 315 -112.66 -36.52 -8.24
C LYS A 315 -111.28 -37.11 -7.94
N GLY A 316 -111.22 -38.39 -7.57
CA GLY A 316 -109.97 -39.11 -7.36
C GLY A 316 -109.08 -39.15 -8.61
N GLU A 317 -109.65 -39.39 -9.79
CA GLU A 317 -108.92 -39.41 -11.06
C GLU A 317 -108.43 -38.01 -11.49
N LEU A 318 -109.22 -36.95 -11.25
CA LEU A 318 -108.79 -35.57 -11.50
C LEU A 318 -107.67 -35.13 -10.54
N GLU A 319 -107.75 -35.52 -9.26
CA GLU A 319 -106.67 -35.30 -8.30
C GLU A 319 -105.41 -36.08 -8.70
N HIS A 320 -105.55 -37.31 -9.20
CA HIS A 320 -104.44 -38.11 -9.71
C HIS A 320 -103.79 -37.46 -10.95
N ALA A 321 -104.58 -37.01 -11.92
CA ALA A 321 -104.09 -36.28 -13.10
C ALA A 321 -103.35 -35.00 -12.70
N GLY A 322 -103.90 -34.21 -11.76
CA GLY A 322 -103.22 -33.01 -11.26
C GLY A 322 -101.92 -33.31 -10.50
N GLN A 323 -101.85 -34.45 -9.81
CA GLN A 323 -100.59 -34.93 -9.21
C GLN A 323 -99.56 -35.30 -10.27
N LEU A 324 -99.97 -35.95 -11.37
CA LEU A 324 -99.10 -36.30 -12.48
C LEU A 324 -98.56 -35.06 -13.21
N ASP A 325 -99.39 -34.05 -13.44
CA ASP A 325 -98.97 -32.79 -14.06
C ASP A 325 -97.97 -32.05 -13.18
N ARG A 326 -98.23 -31.98 -11.88
CA ARG A 326 -97.29 -31.40 -10.91
C ARG A 326 -95.97 -32.18 -10.85
N LEU A 327 -96.04 -33.51 -10.93
CA LEU A 327 -94.86 -34.37 -10.96
C LEU A 327 -94.05 -34.12 -12.24
N ALA A 328 -94.70 -33.96 -13.39
CA ALA A 328 -94.04 -33.60 -14.64
C ALA A 328 -93.30 -32.25 -14.53
N LEU A 329 -93.91 -31.22 -13.95
CA LEU A 329 -93.24 -29.93 -13.70
C LEU A 329 -92.05 -30.07 -12.75
N LEU A 330 -92.16 -30.87 -11.69
CA LEU A 330 -91.05 -31.14 -10.77
C LEU A 330 -89.91 -31.90 -11.46
N ARG A 331 -90.20 -32.84 -12.37
CA ARG A 331 -89.18 -33.51 -13.17
C ARG A 331 -88.43 -32.54 -14.08
N VAL A 332 -89.15 -31.66 -14.77
CA VAL A 332 -88.52 -30.61 -15.60
C VAL A 332 -87.62 -29.70 -14.75
N GLN A 333 -88.06 -29.35 -13.54
CA GLN A 333 -87.24 -28.59 -12.60
C GLN A 333 -85.98 -29.36 -12.18
N GLU A 334 -86.10 -30.64 -11.83
CA GLU A 334 -84.99 -31.51 -11.44
C GLU A 334 -83.98 -31.66 -12.58
N GLU A 335 -84.43 -32.04 -13.78
CA GLU A 335 -83.57 -32.23 -14.96
C GLU A 335 -82.81 -30.95 -15.34
N GLY A 336 -83.48 -29.80 -15.29
CA GLY A 336 -82.83 -28.54 -15.62
C GLY A 336 -81.87 -28.05 -14.54
N LEU A 337 -82.16 -28.28 -13.26
CA LEU A 337 -81.21 -28.02 -12.17
C LEU A 337 -80.01 -28.96 -12.22
N ASP A 338 -80.20 -30.22 -12.59
CA ASP A 338 -79.12 -31.20 -12.78
C ASP A 338 -78.22 -30.81 -13.95
N THR A 339 -78.79 -30.33 -15.05
CA THR A 339 -78.04 -29.81 -16.20
C THR A 339 -77.20 -28.59 -15.84
N ILE A 340 -77.76 -27.66 -15.05
CA ILE A 340 -77.02 -26.49 -14.55
C ILE A 340 -75.93 -26.92 -13.57
N THR A 341 -76.22 -27.88 -12.69
CA THR A 341 -75.30 -28.36 -11.67
C THR A 341 -74.13 -29.12 -12.29
N SER A 342 -74.37 -29.96 -13.29
CA SER A 342 -73.30 -30.67 -14.02
C SER A 342 -72.42 -29.67 -14.78
N TYR A 343 -72.99 -28.70 -15.48
CA TYR A 343 -72.22 -27.65 -16.15
C TYR A 343 -71.35 -26.84 -15.17
N MET A 344 -71.90 -26.46 -14.02
CA MET A 344 -71.14 -25.76 -12.97
C MET A 344 -70.02 -26.63 -12.39
N ARG A 345 -70.29 -27.90 -12.10
CA ARG A 345 -69.37 -28.84 -11.48
C ARG A 345 -68.25 -29.29 -12.41
N ASP A 346 -68.59 -29.62 -13.65
CA ASP A 346 -67.70 -30.32 -14.57
C ASP A 346 -66.94 -29.34 -15.47
N GLU A 347 -67.47 -28.15 -15.74
CA GLU A 347 -66.84 -27.18 -16.64
C GLU A 347 -66.43 -25.88 -15.94
N LEU A 348 -67.35 -25.22 -15.23
CA LEU A 348 -67.10 -23.86 -14.71
C LEU A 348 -66.15 -23.83 -13.51
N ILE A 349 -66.35 -24.71 -12.52
CA ILE A 349 -65.49 -24.79 -11.32
C ILE A 349 -64.05 -25.20 -11.69
N PRO A 350 -63.79 -26.25 -12.49
CA PRO A 350 -62.43 -26.64 -12.84
C PRO A 350 -61.67 -25.54 -13.60
N ARG A 351 -62.35 -24.84 -14.53
CA ARG A 351 -61.74 -23.70 -15.25
C ARG A 351 -61.44 -22.53 -14.33
N LEU A 352 -62.33 -22.24 -13.36
CA LEU A 352 -62.06 -21.23 -12.34
C LEU A 352 -60.88 -21.62 -11.44
N GLN A 353 -60.75 -22.90 -11.11
CA GLN A 353 -59.64 -23.38 -10.29
C GLN A 353 -58.31 -23.31 -11.06
N GLN A 354 -58.28 -23.72 -12.33
CA GLN A 354 -57.08 -23.61 -13.18
C GLN A 354 -56.63 -22.16 -13.37
N THR A 355 -57.56 -21.24 -13.64
CA THR A 355 -57.24 -19.81 -13.74
C THR A 355 -56.76 -19.24 -12.42
N TYR A 356 -57.35 -19.66 -11.29
CA TYR A 356 -56.91 -19.26 -9.96
C TYR A 356 -55.50 -19.77 -9.66
N ASP A 357 -55.22 -21.06 -9.88
CA ASP A 357 -53.91 -21.66 -9.61
C ASP A 357 -52.82 -21.01 -10.47
N SER A 358 -53.11 -20.75 -11.75
CA SER A 358 -52.19 -20.04 -12.65
C SER A 358 -51.94 -18.59 -12.19
N LEU A 359 -53.00 -17.86 -11.83
CA LEU A 359 -52.87 -16.49 -11.33
C LEU A 359 -52.13 -16.44 -9.99
N HIS A 360 -52.38 -17.41 -9.11
CA HIS A 360 -51.74 -17.51 -7.81
C HIS A 360 -50.25 -17.83 -7.96
N ALA A 361 -49.88 -18.79 -8.82
CA ALA A 361 -48.49 -19.09 -9.12
C ALA A 361 -47.74 -17.87 -9.67
N LYS A 362 -48.32 -17.15 -10.64
CA LYS A 362 -47.74 -15.92 -11.19
C LYS A 362 -47.62 -14.82 -10.13
N ARG A 363 -48.60 -14.69 -9.23
CA ARG A 363 -48.54 -13.73 -8.11
C ARG A 363 -47.43 -14.07 -7.13
N THR A 364 -47.27 -15.33 -6.77
CA THR A 364 -46.21 -15.76 -5.84
C THR A 364 -44.83 -15.47 -6.43
N LEU A 365 -44.62 -15.83 -7.71
CA LEU A 365 -43.40 -15.47 -8.43
C LEU A 365 -43.17 -13.96 -8.45
N ALA A 366 -44.20 -13.15 -8.71
CA ALA A 366 -44.06 -11.69 -8.69
C ALA A 366 -43.61 -11.16 -7.31
N ILE A 367 -44.20 -11.66 -6.22
CA ILE A 367 -43.82 -11.28 -4.84
C ILE A 367 -42.38 -11.72 -4.54
N GLU A 368 -41.99 -12.94 -4.92
CA GLU A 368 -40.63 -13.44 -4.76
C GLU A 368 -39.63 -12.59 -5.54
N THR A 369 -39.94 -12.24 -6.79
CA THR A 369 -39.08 -11.35 -7.59
C THR A 369 -38.99 -9.95 -7.01
N GLU A 370 -40.09 -9.40 -6.47
CA GLU A 370 -40.09 -8.11 -5.80
C GLU A 370 -39.20 -8.15 -4.55
N ALA A 371 -39.31 -9.20 -3.73
CA ALA A 371 -38.46 -9.39 -2.55
C ALA A 371 -36.97 -9.51 -2.90
N VAL A 372 -36.63 -10.26 -3.96
CA VAL A 372 -35.24 -10.38 -4.43
C VAL A 372 -34.71 -9.05 -4.97
N VAL A 373 -35.52 -8.30 -5.72
CA VAL A 373 -35.13 -6.96 -6.22
C VAL A 373 -34.96 -5.99 -5.05
N SER A 374 -35.85 -6.00 -4.05
CA SER A 374 -35.70 -5.18 -2.85
C SER A 374 -34.42 -5.52 -2.07
N ALA A 375 -34.12 -6.80 -1.88
CA ALA A 375 -32.87 -7.23 -1.23
C ALA A 375 -31.64 -6.78 -2.03
N LEU A 376 -31.66 -6.88 -3.36
CA LEU A 376 -30.55 -6.39 -4.19
C LEU A 376 -30.37 -4.88 -4.06
N ILE A 377 -31.45 -4.11 -3.97
CA ILE A 377 -31.38 -2.66 -3.76
C ILE A 377 -30.72 -2.37 -2.40
N GLU A 378 -31.13 -3.05 -1.34
CA GLU A 378 -30.55 -2.91 0.00
C GLU A 378 -29.04 -3.26 0.02
N GLU A 379 -28.65 -4.38 -0.60
CA GLU A 379 -27.23 -4.76 -0.70
C GLU A 379 -26.40 -3.75 -1.53
N LEU A 380 -26.98 -3.16 -2.57
CA LEU A 380 -26.32 -2.10 -3.35
C LEU A 380 -26.20 -0.78 -2.57
N GLU A 381 -27.20 -0.46 -1.75
CA GLU A 381 -27.17 0.67 -0.83
C GLU A 381 -26.10 0.46 0.26
N ASP A 382 -26.02 -0.74 0.86
CA ASP A 382 -24.98 -1.11 1.83
C ASP A 382 -23.56 -1.01 1.24
N VAL A 383 -23.38 -1.47 -0.01
CA VAL A 383 -22.11 -1.30 -0.73
C VAL A 383 -21.79 0.17 -0.95
N ASN A 384 -22.78 0.99 -1.33
CA ASN A 384 -22.58 2.43 -1.49
C ASN A 384 -22.20 3.08 -0.15
N ASP A 385 -22.87 2.75 0.94
CA ASP A 385 -22.59 3.25 2.28
C ASP A 385 -21.19 2.82 2.77
N ALA A 386 -20.76 1.60 2.45
CA ALA A 386 -19.39 1.14 2.72
C ALA A 386 -18.35 1.93 1.91
N VAL A 387 -18.65 2.25 0.65
CA VAL A 387 -17.77 3.08 -0.20
C VAL A 387 -17.72 4.53 0.32
N GLU A 388 -18.86 5.09 0.73
CA GLU A 388 -18.91 6.43 1.31
C GLU A 388 -18.19 6.50 2.65
N SER A 389 -18.37 5.52 3.53
CA SER A 389 -17.69 5.46 4.83
C SER A 389 -16.18 5.27 4.69
N THR A 390 -15.71 4.42 3.76
CA THR A 390 -14.27 4.30 3.47
C THR A 390 -13.69 5.58 2.88
N ARG A 391 -14.43 6.28 2.01
CA ARG A 391 -14.03 7.59 1.50
C ARG A 391 -13.96 8.65 2.59
N GLN A 392 -14.92 8.65 3.52
CA GLN A 392 -14.91 9.55 4.68
C GLN A 392 -13.77 9.21 5.64
N LEU A 393 -13.49 7.94 5.90
CA LEU A 393 -12.34 7.50 6.71
C LEU A 393 -11.01 7.91 6.06
N ALA A 394 -10.87 7.78 4.75
CA ALA A 394 -9.70 8.28 4.01
C ALA A 394 -9.55 9.81 4.08
N ALA A 395 -10.66 10.55 4.25
CA ALA A 395 -10.66 12.00 4.41
C ALA A 395 -10.47 12.46 5.88
N THR A 396 -10.72 11.58 6.86
CA THR A 396 -10.77 11.94 8.29
C THR A 396 -9.64 11.29 9.12
N GLN A 397 -8.90 10.32 8.56
CA GLN A 397 -7.68 9.85 9.22
C GLN A 397 -6.63 10.98 9.18
N PRO A 398 -6.06 11.41 10.33
CA PRO A 398 -4.81 12.15 10.32
C PRO A 398 -3.80 11.24 9.65
N SER A 399 -3.40 11.63 8.45
CA SER A 399 -2.47 10.89 7.62
C SER A 399 -1.27 10.43 8.45
N GLU A 400 -0.72 9.23 8.23
CA GLU A 400 0.55 8.79 8.85
C GLU A 400 1.68 9.83 8.68
N THR A 401 1.53 10.74 7.70
CA THR A 401 2.36 11.93 7.54
C THR A 401 2.27 12.94 8.67
N GLU A 402 1.14 13.15 9.36
CA GLU A 402 1.08 14.09 10.50
C GLU A 402 1.86 13.56 11.71
N ILE A 403 1.73 12.26 12.01
CA ILE A 403 2.49 11.61 13.09
C ILE A 403 4.00 11.57 12.73
N ALA A 404 4.32 11.28 11.47
CA ALA A 404 5.70 11.32 10.99
C ALA A 404 6.30 12.74 10.95
N GLU A 405 5.50 13.77 10.65
CA GLU A 405 5.91 15.17 10.66
C GLU A 405 6.17 15.69 12.09
N GLU A 406 5.34 15.31 13.06
CA GLU A 406 5.57 15.62 14.48
C GLU A 406 6.85 14.95 15.01
N ASP A 407 7.09 13.68 14.66
CA ASP A 407 8.32 12.97 15.02
C ASP A 407 9.58 13.57 14.34
N LEU A 408 9.43 14.05 13.10
CA LEU A 408 10.51 14.71 12.37
C LEU A 408 10.80 16.10 12.94
N GLU A 409 9.77 16.87 13.29
CA GLU A 409 9.89 18.17 13.95
C GLU A 409 10.59 18.02 15.31
N ALA A 410 10.22 17.01 16.10
CA ALA A 410 10.89 16.70 17.37
C ALA A 410 12.38 16.36 17.19
N GLN A 411 12.73 15.58 16.16
CA GLN A 411 14.14 15.26 15.84
C GLN A 411 14.93 16.49 15.36
N VAL A 412 14.31 17.35 14.53
CA VAL A 412 14.93 18.60 14.06
C VAL A 412 15.16 19.57 15.22
N VAL A 413 14.21 19.70 16.14
CA VAL A 413 14.36 20.51 17.36
C VAL A 413 15.49 19.99 18.26
N ALA A 414 15.61 18.66 18.42
CA ALA A 414 16.69 18.06 19.19
C ALA A 414 18.07 18.33 18.56
N LEU A 415 18.21 18.15 17.25
CA LEU A 415 19.45 18.42 16.52
C LEU A 415 19.83 19.91 16.55
N LEU A 416 18.85 20.82 16.44
CA LEU A 416 19.08 22.27 16.56
C LEU A 416 19.57 22.63 17.95
N LYS A 417 18.96 22.08 19.01
CA LYS A 417 19.41 22.30 20.39
C LYS A 417 20.84 21.80 20.59
N ASP A 418 21.18 20.61 20.11
CA ASP A 418 22.53 20.05 20.23
C ASP A 418 23.60 20.88 19.50
N LEU A 419 23.31 21.35 18.29
CA LEU A 419 24.23 22.18 17.52
C LEU A 419 24.44 23.55 18.18
N LEU A 420 23.37 24.20 18.63
CA LEU A 420 23.43 25.54 19.21
C LEU A 420 23.97 25.58 20.64
N LEU A 421 23.82 24.49 21.41
CA LEU A 421 24.46 24.28 22.72
C LEU A 421 26.00 24.29 22.64
N SER A 422 26.58 23.93 21.48
CA SER A 422 28.03 23.87 21.30
C SER A 422 28.67 25.22 20.97
N GLU A 423 27.89 26.20 20.53
CA GLU A 423 28.39 27.48 19.97
C GLU A 423 27.93 28.73 20.74
N THR A 424 26.82 28.67 21.49
CA THR A 424 26.25 29.86 22.16
C THR A 424 26.11 29.66 23.68
N GLU A 425 26.48 30.67 24.48
CA GLU A 425 26.38 30.64 25.95
C GLU A 425 24.93 30.77 26.47
N THR A 426 23.97 31.06 25.59
CA THR A 426 22.55 31.27 25.93
C THR A 426 21.69 30.10 25.45
N PRO A 427 20.86 29.47 26.31
CA PRO A 427 20.02 28.35 25.90
C PRO A 427 18.98 28.80 24.87
N THR A 428 19.01 28.22 23.68
CA THR A 428 18.06 28.52 22.60
C THR A 428 16.71 27.87 22.90
N VAL A 429 15.67 28.69 23.03
CA VAL A 429 14.31 28.26 23.32
C VAL A 429 13.51 28.28 22.01
N LEU A 430 13.20 27.10 21.48
CA LEU A 430 12.34 26.90 20.31
C LEU A 430 10.95 26.47 20.80
N LEU A 431 9.93 27.31 20.61
CA LEU A 431 8.57 27.06 21.10
C LEU A 431 7.60 26.77 19.95
N ASN A 432 7.79 27.41 18.79
CA ASN A 432 6.92 27.28 17.63
C ASN A 432 7.70 26.82 16.39
N ARG A 433 7.01 26.20 15.43
CA ARG A 433 7.55 25.81 14.11
C ARG A 433 8.20 26.98 13.35
N SER A 434 7.65 28.18 13.51
CA SER A 434 8.24 29.41 12.95
C SER A 434 9.65 29.72 13.51
N ASP A 435 9.91 29.35 14.77
CA ASP A 435 11.19 29.58 15.42
C ASP A 435 12.24 28.62 14.84
N VAL A 436 11.85 27.35 14.63
CA VAL A 436 12.67 26.31 13.98
C VAL A 436 13.05 26.73 12.55
N GLU A 437 12.08 27.19 11.76
CA GLU A 437 12.31 27.65 10.40
C GLU A 437 13.23 28.88 10.35
N SER A 438 13.05 29.82 11.29
CA SER A 438 13.89 31.02 11.37
C SER A 438 15.35 30.69 11.72
N GLU A 439 15.59 29.69 12.58
CA GLU A 439 16.93 29.26 12.95
C GLU A 439 17.59 28.41 11.87
N LEU A 440 16.83 27.58 11.15
CA LEU A 440 17.34 26.88 9.98
C LEU A 440 17.76 27.85 8.87
N ALA A 441 16.96 28.89 8.63
CA ALA A 441 17.33 29.97 7.71
C ALA A 441 18.57 30.74 8.21
N SER A 442 18.68 30.99 9.52
CA SER A 442 19.86 31.62 10.14
C SER A 442 21.13 30.77 9.94
N LEU A 443 21.01 29.46 10.06
CA LEU A 443 22.09 28.50 9.85
C LEU A 443 22.50 28.41 8.38
N ASP A 444 21.55 28.43 7.44
CA ASP A 444 21.88 28.38 6.01
C ASP A 444 22.60 29.65 5.55
N VAL A 445 22.16 30.83 6.02
CA VAL A 445 22.87 32.10 5.78
C VAL A 445 24.29 32.06 6.35
N ARG A 446 24.46 31.51 7.56
CA ARG A 446 25.79 31.34 8.19
C ARG A 446 26.66 30.33 7.43
N ALA A 447 26.10 29.21 7.01
CA ALA A 447 26.80 28.19 6.25
C ALA A 447 27.23 28.73 4.87
N ALA A 448 26.37 29.49 4.20
CA ALA A 448 26.71 30.18 2.96
C ALA A 448 27.80 31.24 3.16
N ALA A 449 27.75 32.01 4.26
CA ALA A 449 28.80 32.96 4.60
C ALA A 449 30.14 32.27 4.89
N ALA A 450 30.13 31.13 5.60
CA ALA A 450 31.32 30.33 5.88
C ALA A 450 31.90 29.72 4.60
N ARG A 451 31.07 29.16 3.71
CA ARG A 451 31.51 28.66 2.39
C ARG A 451 32.12 29.77 1.55
N LYS A 452 31.48 30.94 1.51
CA LYS A 452 32.02 32.11 0.80
C LYS A 452 33.34 32.59 1.40
N ALA A 453 33.48 32.56 2.72
CA ALA A 453 34.75 32.87 3.39
C ALA A 453 35.84 31.84 3.04
N GLU A 454 35.49 30.55 2.96
CA GLU A 454 36.39 29.48 2.54
C GLU A 454 36.79 29.60 1.07
N GLU A 455 35.85 29.90 0.17
CA GLU A 455 36.12 30.17 -1.24
C GLU A 455 37.01 31.41 -1.43
N ASN A 456 36.73 32.50 -0.70
CA ASN A 456 37.57 33.69 -0.68
C ASN A 456 38.98 33.39 -0.15
N TRP A 457 39.07 32.54 0.89
CA TRP A 457 40.34 32.09 1.43
C TRP A 457 41.10 31.22 0.42
N ALA A 458 40.44 30.26 -0.23
CA ALA A 458 41.04 29.36 -1.21
C ALA A 458 41.49 30.08 -2.49
N THR A 459 40.69 31.02 -2.97
CA THR A 459 41.05 31.87 -4.12
C THR A 459 42.18 32.84 -3.77
N GLY A 460 42.12 33.44 -2.58
CA GLY A 460 43.19 34.28 -2.03
C GLY A 460 44.45 33.51 -1.63
N LEU A 461 44.38 32.18 -1.48
CA LEU A 461 45.53 31.36 -1.12
C LEU A 461 46.58 31.42 -2.21
N ARG A 462 46.19 31.29 -3.49
CA ARG A 462 47.15 31.34 -4.60
C ARG A 462 47.84 32.69 -4.70
N SER A 463 47.11 33.80 -4.53
CA SER A 463 47.73 35.13 -4.57
C SER A 463 48.61 35.39 -3.35
N ARG A 464 48.18 35.01 -2.14
CA ARG A 464 48.99 35.12 -0.92
C ARG A 464 50.22 34.24 -0.97
N LEU A 465 50.12 33.04 -1.53
CA LEU A 465 51.24 32.10 -1.70
C LEU A 465 52.16 32.58 -2.84
N ALA A 466 51.61 33.20 -3.88
CA ALA A 466 52.38 33.89 -4.92
C ALA A 466 53.09 35.13 -4.37
N GLU A 467 52.46 35.95 -3.51
CA GLU A 467 53.06 37.09 -2.82
C GLU A 467 54.13 36.65 -1.82
N LEU A 468 53.88 35.59 -1.04
CA LEU A 468 54.90 34.96 -0.20
C LEU A 468 56.05 34.47 -1.09
N SER A 469 55.77 33.77 -2.18
CA SER A 469 56.81 33.31 -3.09
C SER A 469 57.54 34.46 -3.77
N SER A 470 56.89 35.55 -4.16
CA SER A 470 57.53 36.65 -4.89
C SER A 470 58.25 37.63 -3.96
N SER A 471 57.83 37.75 -2.70
CA SER A 471 58.52 38.56 -1.68
C SER A 471 59.67 37.79 -1.03
N THR A 472 59.48 36.50 -0.74
CA THR A 472 60.48 35.68 -0.05
C THR A 472 61.38 34.91 -1.01
N ALA A 473 60.95 34.49 -2.21
CA ALA A 473 61.84 33.77 -3.13
C ALA A 473 63.00 34.59 -3.67
N PRO A 474 62.91 35.89 -4.03
CA PRO A 474 64.11 36.65 -4.42
C PRO A 474 65.01 36.94 -3.23
N LEU A 475 64.45 37.08 -2.02
CA LEU A 475 65.20 37.32 -0.78
C LEU A 475 65.93 36.05 -0.32
N LEU A 476 65.25 34.90 -0.40
CA LEU A 476 65.82 33.57 -0.18
C LEU A 476 66.79 33.18 -1.30
N ALA A 477 66.46 33.42 -2.57
CA ALA A 477 67.37 33.16 -3.69
C ALA A 477 68.62 34.04 -3.63
N ALA A 478 68.51 35.31 -3.21
CA ALA A 478 69.67 36.15 -2.95
C ALA A 478 70.48 35.67 -1.73
N ALA A 479 69.81 35.18 -0.67
CA ALA A 479 70.49 34.59 0.48
C ALA A 479 71.19 33.26 0.14
N TYR A 480 70.59 32.41 -0.69
CA TYR A 480 71.15 31.13 -1.14
C TYR A 480 72.22 31.31 -2.23
N ALA A 481 72.06 32.25 -3.16
CA ALA A 481 73.07 32.57 -4.18
C ALA A 481 74.33 33.21 -3.59
N ASN A 482 74.20 33.91 -2.45
CA ASN A 482 75.31 34.48 -1.70
C ASN A 482 75.69 33.63 -0.46
N SER A 483 75.12 32.43 -0.33
CA SER A 483 75.45 31.51 0.77
C SER A 483 76.86 30.94 0.55
N PRO A 484 77.75 30.97 1.56
CA PRO A 484 79.09 30.39 1.47
C PRO A 484 79.08 28.86 1.42
N VAL A 485 77.91 28.22 1.51
CA VAL A 485 77.71 26.78 1.41
C VAL A 485 76.87 26.50 0.17
N ASN A 486 77.24 25.47 -0.60
CA ASN A 486 76.57 25.00 -1.81
C ASN A 486 75.21 24.36 -1.47
N THR A 487 74.27 25.16 -1.01
CA THR A 487 72.91 24.75 -0.63
C THR A 487 71.96 25.21 -1.72
N SER A 488 71.45 24.26 -2.50
CA SER A 488 70.23 24.49 -3.28
C SER A 488 69.08 24.87 -2.33
N PRO A 489 68.08 25.64 -2.78
CA PRO A 489 66.91 25.97 -1.97
C PRO A 489 66.32 24.70 -1.33
N PRO A 490 65.90 24.72 -0.05
CA PRO A 490 65.10 23.63 0.48
C PRO A 490 63.86 23.53 -0.42
N PHE A 491 63.59 22.34 -0.95
CA PHE A 491 62.55 22.05 -1.94
C PHE A 491 62.86 22.36 -3.42
N ALA A 492 64.10 22.67 -3.81
CA ALA A 492 64.45 22.58 -5.22
C ALA A 492 64.30 21.11 -5.69
N PRO A 493 63.47 20.84 -6.72
CA PRO A 493 63.32 19.48 -7.24
C PRO A 493 64.68 18.97 -7.70
N SER A 494 65.00 17.71 -7.42
CA SER A 494 66.27 17.12 -7.86
C SER A 494 66.35 17.16 -9.39
N ALA A 495 67.55 17.20 -9.96
CA ALA A 495 67.72 17.19 -11.42
C ALA A 495 67.00 15.99 -12.07
N GLU A 496 66.93 14.87 -11.36
CA GLU A 496 66.15 13.70 -11.75
C GLU A 496 64.63 13.97 -11.76
N GLN A 497 64.10 14.64 -10.74
CA GLN A 497 62.68 15.03 -10.71
C GLN A 497 62.32 16.03 -11.80
N VAL A 498 63.20 16.99 -12.12
CA VAL A 498 63.00 17.93 -13.23
C VAL A 498 62.99 17.17 -14.56
N SER A 499 63.94 16.24 -14.77
CA SER A 499 63.97 15.42 -15.99
C SER A 499 62.73 14.51 -16.11
N LEU A 500 62.24 13.94 -15.00
CA LEU A 500 61.04 13.13 -14.95
C LEU A 500 59.78 13.98 -15.22
N GLN A 501 59.75 15.22 -14.72
CA GLN A 501 58.65 16.15 -14.97
C GLN A 501 58.59 16.55 -16.45
N GLU A 502 59.74 16.81 -17.08
CA GLU A 502 59.82 17.08 -18.52
C GLU A 502 59.42 15.86 -19.35
N GLU A 503 59.86 14.65 -18.96
CA GLU A 503 59.51 13.40 -19.66
C GLU A 503 58.02 13.01 -19.47
N THR A 504 57.45 13.26 -18.30
CA THR A 504 56.02 13.04 -18.06
C THR A 504 55.17 14.07 -18.80
N HIS A 505 55.62 15.32 -18.89
CA HIS A 505 54.92 16.35 -19.66
C HIS A 505 54.99 16.07 -21.17
N SER A 506 56.13 15.59 -21.69
CA SER A 506 56.25 15.18 -23.09
C SER A 506 55.38 13.96 -23.40
N LYS A 507 55.40 12.92 -22.55
CA LYS A 507 54.52 11.74 -22.68
C LYS A 507 53.03 12.09 -22.55
N ALA A 508 52.66 13.01 -21.67
CA ALA A 508 51.29 13.50 -21.56
C ALA A 508 50.85 14.22 -22.85
N HIS A 509 51.73 15.03 -23.44
CA HIS A 509 51.47 15.65 -24.74
C HIS A 509 51.34 14.63 -25.87
N GLU A 510 52.20 13.61 -25.89
CA GLU A 510 52.12 12.50 -26.85
C GLU A 510 50.79 11.74 -26.69
N LEU A 511 50.39 11.40 -25.46
CA LEU A 511 49.12 10.73 -25.17
C LEU A 511 47.92 11.60 -25.52
N MET A 512 47.94 12.91 -25.25
CA MET A 512 46.90 13.83 -25.70
C MET A 512 46.81 13.89 -27.23
N SER A 513 47.96 13.88 -27.91
CA SER A 513 47.98 13.84 -29.38
C SER A 513 47.46 12.51 -29.94
N ALA A 514 47.77 11.39 -29.28
CA ALA A 514 47.28 10.06 -29.64
C ALA A 514 45.78 9.90 -29.34
N ALA A 515 45.30 10.44 -28.23
CA ALA A 515 43.88 10.49 -27.89
C ALA A 515 43.09 11.34 -28.90
N ALA A 516 43.61 12.51 -29.29
CA ALA A 516 43.00 13.33 -30.33
C ALA A 516 42.97 12.60 -31.70
N ARG A 517 43.99 11.78 -31.99
CA ARG A 517 44.06 10.95 -33.21
C ARG A 517 43.02 9.82 -33.18
N LEU A 518 42.91 9.11 -32.05
CA LEU A 518 41.91 8.07 -31.82
C LEU A 518 40.49 8.63 -31.87
N GLN A 519 40.25 9.80 -31.28
CA GLN A 519 38.94 10.46 -31.35
C GLN A 519 38.54 10.74 -32.81
N LYS A 520 39.49 11.19 -33.63
CA LYS A 520 39.30 11.42 -35.07
C LYS A 520 39.09 10.15 -35.89
N GLU A 521 39.61 9.01 -35.45
CA GLU A 521 39.40 7.69 -36.07
C GLU A 521 38.09 7.01 -35.60
N THR A 522 37.62 7.32 -34.39
CA THR A 522 36.35 6.79 -33.85
C THR A 522 35.09 7.54 -34.30
N GLU A 523 35.25 8.71 -34.92
CA GLU A 523 34.14 9.39 -35.59
C GLU A 523 33.74 8.60 -36.85
N LEU A 524 32.79 7.67 -36.68
CA LEU A 524 32.15 6.94 -37.77
C LEU A 524 31.71 7.92 -38.87
N SER A 525 32.32 7.79 -40.05
CA SER A 525 32.00 8.56 -41.25
C SER A 525 30.49 8.58 -41.48
N SER A 526 29.94 9.74 -41.87
CA SER A 526 28.51 9.92 -42.14
C SER A 526 27.94 8.91 -43.14
N ARG A 527 28.80 8.39 -44.02
CA ARG A 527 28.49 7.30 -44.96
C ARG A 527 28.28 5.95 -44.28
N ASP A 528 29.05 5.63 -43.24
CA ASP A 528 28.92 4.38 -42.51
C ASP A 528 27.74 4.44 -41.53
N LYS A 529 27.45 5.60 -40.94
CA LYS A 529 26.21 5.83 -40.18
C LYS A 529 24.96 5.59 -41.05
N ARG A 530 24.95 6.06 -42.32
CA ARG A 530 23.85 5.80 -43.26
C ARG A 530 23.72 4.34 -43.68
N LYS A 531 24.84 3.63 -43.85
CA LYS A 531 24.81 2.19 -44.14
C LYS A 531 24.25 1.41 -42.96
N LEU A 532 24.68 1.75 -41.75
CA LEU A 532 24.24 1.09 -40.52
C LEU A 532 22.76 1.36 -40.25
N SER A 533 22.29 2.60 -40.47
CA SER A 533 20.86 2.92 -40.40
C SER A 533 20.04 2.18 -41.47
N SER A 534 20.53 2.11 -42.72
CA SER A 534 19.86 1.34 -43.78
C SER A 534 19.84 -0.17 -43.50
N PHE A 535 20.84 -0.68 -42.79
CA PHE A 535 20.92 -2.09 -42.41
C PHE A 535 19.93 -2.40 -41.28
N ILE A 536 19.82 -1.50 -40.29
CA ILE A 536 18.83 -1.58 -39.21
C ILE A 536 17.40 -1.49 -39.77
N GLU A 537 17.11 -0.52 -40.65
CA GLU A 537 15.78 -0.39 -41.28
C GLU A 537 15.38 -1.66 -42.05
N LYS A 538 16.33 -2.30 -42.73
CA LYS A 538 16.07 -3.53 -43.48
C LYS A 538 15.85 -4.75 -42.59
N TRP A 539 16.33 -4.72 -41.35
CA TRP A 539 16.15 -5.80 -40.36
C TRP A 539 14.92 -5.60 -39.46
N VAL A 540 14.46 -4.36 -39.28
CA VAL A 540 13.23 -4.06 -38.52
C VAL A 540 11.97 -4.24 -39.38
N ALA A 541 12.10 -4.20 -40.71
CA ALA A 541 11.01 -4.35 -41.67
C ALA A 541 10.83 -5.78 -42.24
N GLY A 542 11.52 -6.78 -41.70
CA GLY A 542 11.28 -8.20 -41.96
C GLY A 542 10.92 -8.91 -40.67
#